data_AF-A0A1G5DAZ4-F1
#
_entry.id   AF-A0A1G5DAZ4-F1
#
_cell.length_a   1.000
_cell.length_b   1.000
_cell.length_c   1.000
_cell.angle_alpha   90.00
_cell.angle_beta   90.00
_cell.angle_gamma   90.00
#
_symmetry.space_group_name_H-M   'P 1'
#
loop_
_entity.id
_entity.type
_entity.pdbx_description
1 polymer ?
#
loop_
_entity_poly.entity_id
_entity_poly.type
_entity_poly.pdbx_seq_one_letter_code
_entity_poly.pdbx_strand_id
1 'polypeptide(L)'
;MGAERGFTYIWILFTVALAGIVLAAAGQLWQTEARREKEVELMFVGEQFRQAIGSYYESSPGMPKRFPDSEQKLLFDDRFPIPKRHLRKIYFDPMTGRAEWGLIRKPGIGIVGVHSFSTRKPFKRANFHERYAKFADAASYQDWAFVYTPGEAGSTPQQPGSQPQSQSQSKSQPAPQSQPKPPSQPQSPAQPEASPPPLSPDPSAASGSVSPPPAY
;
A
#
# COMPACT_ATOMS: atom_id res chain seq x y z
N MET A 1 50.59 45.71 29.55
CA MET A 1 50.06 44.34 29.40
C MET A 1 48.59 44.44 28.96
N GLY A 2 48.24 44.27 27.67
CA GLY A 2 46.85 44.49 27.26
C GLY A 2 46.45 44.16 25.81
N ALA A 3 47.38 43.92 24.89
CA ALA A 3 47.04 43.73 23.47
C ALA A 3 46.71 42.27 23.08
N GLU A 4 46.97 41.29 23.95
CA GLU A 4 46.98 39.87 23.57
C GLU A 4 45.61 39.17 23.70
N ARG A 5 44.66 39.77 24.44
CA ARG A 5 43.32 39.17 24.65
C ARG A 5 42.32 39.49 23.52
N GLY A 6 42.54 40.55 22.76
CA GLY A 6 41.62 40.97 21.69
C GLY A 6 41.71 40.07 20.45
N PHE A 7 42.91 39.61 20.09
CA PHE A 7 43.13 38.79 18.89
C PHE A 7 42.53 37.38 19.03
N THR A 8 42.70 36.73 20.18
CA THR A 8 42.10 35.41 20.46
C THR A 8 40.59 35.45 20.40
N TYR A 9 39.97 36.54 20.88
CA TYR A 9 38.52 36.72 20.81
C TYR A 9 38.03 36.82 19.36
N ILE A 10 38.72 37.61 18.53
CA ILE A 10 38.43 37.72 17.09
C ILE A 10 38.58 36.36 16.39
N TRP A 11 39.61 35.58 16.73
CA TRP A 11 39.83 34.24 16.17
C TRP A 11 38.73 33.24 16.55
N ILE A 12 38.27 33.26 17.81
CA ILE A 12 37.17 32.42 18.27
C ILE A 12 35.88 32.81 17.54
N LEU A 13 35.57 34.11 17.45
CA LEU A 13 34.40 34.58 16.72
C LEU A 13 34.46 34.18 15.25
N PHE A 14 35.63 34.27 14.60
CA PHE A 14 35.81 33.83 13.22
C PHE A 14 35.58 32.32 13.07
N THR A 15 36.11 31.51 13.98
CA THR A 15 35.95 30.05 13.97
C THR A 15 34.48 29.65 14.14
N VAL A 16 33.78 30.29 15.09
CA VAL A 16 32.35 30.06 15.31
C VAL A 16 31.52 30.50 14.10
N ALA A 17 31.84 31.64 13.49
CA ALA A 17 31.18 32.10 12.27
C ALA A 17 31.39 31.11 11.11
N LEU A 18 32.63 30.61 10.93
CA LEU A 18 32.95 29.62 9.91
C LEU A 18 32.19 28.31 10.14
N ALA A 19 32.15 27.83 11.39
CA ALA A 19 31.40 26.62 11.76
C ALA A 19 29.89 26.77 11.49
N GLY A 20 29.32 27.95 11.79
CA GLY A 20 27.92 28.27 11.49
C GLY A 20 27.59 28.19 10.00
N ILE A 21 28.48 28.69 9.13
CA ILE A 21 28.30 28.64 7.67
C ILE A 21 28.34 27.19 7.17
N VAL A 22 29.29 26.38 7.67
CA VAL A 22 29.40 24.96 7.28
C VAL A 22 28.15 24.17 7.68
N LEU A 23 27.61 24.40 8.88
CA LEU A 23 26.38 23.76 9.34
C LEU A 23 25.16 24.18 8.50
N ALA A 24 25.05 25.46 8.14
CA ALA A 24 23.96 25.97 7.33
C ALA A 24 23.93 25.32 5.93
N ALA A 25 25.11 25.09 5.33
CA ALA A 25 25.22 24.40 4.05
C ALA A 25 24.76 22.93 4.12
N ALA A 26 25.10 22.22 5.20
CA ALA A 26 24.70 20.83 5.40
C ALA A 26 23.17 20.65 5.51
N GLY A 27 22.47 21.60 6.15
CA GLY A 27 21.01 21.54 6.32
C GLY A 27 20.21 21.62 5.01
N GLN A 28 20.73 22.30 3.98
CA GLN A 28 20.03 22.44 2.69
C GLN A 28 19.90 21.11 1.94
N LEU A 29 20.90 20.22 2.07
CA LEU A 29 20.89 18.89 1.44
C LEU A 29 19.77 18.02 2.02
N TRP A 30 19.61 18.03 3.34
CA TRP A 30 18.59 17.23 4.03
C TRP A 30 17.15 17.65 3.69
N GLN A 31 16.93 18.95 3.46
CA GLN A 31 15.61 19.45 3.07
C GLN A 31 15.14 18.88 1.72
N THR A 32 16.07 18.60 0.81
CA THR A 32 15.75 18.04 -0.51
C THR A 32 15.39 16.55 -0.39
N GLU A 33 16.17 15.78 0.37
CA GLU A 33 15.87 14.37 0.61
C GLU A 33 14.55 14.19 1.36
N ALA A 34 14.31 14.95 2.43
CA ALA A 34 13.05 14.91 3.17
C ALA A 34 11.83 15.22 2.29
N ARG A 35 11.99 16.07 1.26
CA ARG A 35 10.90 16.37 0.32
C ARG A 35 10.69 15.25 -0.71
N ARG A 36 11.73 14.51 -1.10
CA ARG A 36 11.59 13.31 -1.94
C ARG A 36 10.85 12.21 -1.20
N GLU A 37 11.17 12.00 0.08
CA GLU A 37 10.45 11.05 0.93
C GLU A 37 8.96 11.39 1.04
N LYS A 38 8.64 12.66 1.31
CA LYS A 38 7.24 13.16 1.34
C LYS A 38 6.52 12.97 0.01
N GLU A 39 7.21 13.10 -1.11
CA GLU A 39 6.63 12.88 -2.43
C GLU A 39 6.31 11.40 -2.68
N VAL A 40 7.18 10.49 -2.24
CA VAL A 40 6.89 9.04 -2.29
C VAL A 40 5.70 8.71 -1.40
N GLU A 41 5.64 9.28 -0.20
CA GLU A 41 4.50 9.13 0.69
C GLU A 41 3.21 9.71 0.07
N LEU A 42 3.29 10.85 -0.63
CA LEU A 42 2.14 11.44 -1.34
C LEU A 42 1.58 10.47 -2.39
N MET A 43 2.46 9.84 -3.17
CA MET A 43 2.05 8.83 -4.15
C MET A 43 1.38 7.62 -3.49
N PHE A 44 1.94 7.15 -2.37
CA PHE A 44 1.37 6.05 -1.61
C PHE A 44 -0.02 6.39 -1.05
N VAL A 45 -0.15 7.55 -0.41
CA VAL A 45 -1.42 8.00 0.18
C VAL A 45 -2.47 8.25 -0.90
N GLY A 46 -2.10 8.91 -2.01
CA GLY A 46 -2.99 9.14 -3.14
C GLY A 46 -3.51 7.83 -3.75
N GLU A 47 -2.65 6.82 -3.83
CA GLU A 47 -3.04 5.47 -4.26
C GLU A 47 -4.02 4.81 -3.27
N GLN A 48 -3.82 4.97 -1.95
CA GLN A 48 -4.78 4.48 -0.94
C GLN A 48 -6.16 5.13 -1.08
N PHE A 49 -6.23 6.45 -1.32
CA PHE A 49 -7.50 7.12 -1.57
C PHE A 49 -8.18 6.62 -2.86
N ARG A 50 -7.42 6.50 -3.96
CA ARG A 50 -7.93 5.97 -5.23
C ARG A 50 -8.50 4.56 -5.05
N GLN A 51 -7.77 3.68 -4.38
CA GLN A 51 -8.21 2.31 -4.10
C GLN A 51 -9.45 2.29 -3.21
N ALA A 52 -9.51 3.15 -2.19
CA ALA A 52 -10.68 3.24 -1.32
C ALA A 52 -11.93 3.71 -2.09
N ILE A 53 -11.79 4.72 -2.96
CA ILE A 53 -12.88 5.20 -3.83
C ILE A 53 -13.34 4.10 -4.78
N GLY A 54 -12.40 3.38 -5.40
CA GLY A 54 -12.71 2.23 -6.26
C GLY A 54 -13.45 1.13 -5.51
N SER A 55 -12.94 0.75 -4.33
CA SER A 55 -13.56 -0.25 -3.46
C SER A 55 -14.99 0.14 -3.05
N TYR A 56 -15.22 1.42 -2.74
CA TYR A 56 -16.54 1.96 -2.41
C TYR A 56 -17.51 1.86 -3.59
N TYR A 57 -17.05 2.26 -4.78
CA TYR A 57 -17.83 2.18 -6.01
C TYR A 57 -18.20 0.72 -6.35
N GLU A 58 -17.24 -0.20 -6.21
CA GLU A 58 -17.42 -1.61 -6.52
C GLU A 58 -18.30 -2.35 -5.51
N SER A 59 -18.24 -1.98 -4.23
CA SER A 59 -19.06 -2.62 -3.19
C SER A 59 -20.51 -2.16 -3.16
N SER A 60 -20.83 -1.02 -3.77
CA SER A 60 -22.14 -0.38 -3.70
C SER A 60 -23.28 -1.41 -3.98
N PRO A 61 -24.18 -1.67 -3.00
CA PRO A 61 -25.23 -2.67 -3.16
C PRO A 61 -26.32 -2.13 -4.10
N GLY A 62 -26.45 -2.75 -5.27
CA GLY A 62 -27.45 -2.41 -6.28
C GLY A 62 -26.94 -1.52 -7.42
N MET A 63 -27.82 -1.28 -8.39
CA MET A 63 -27.59 -0.37 -9.52
C MET A 63 -28.48 0.86 -9.35
N PRO A 64 -27.98 2.07 -9.62
CA PRO A 64 -26.63 2.40 -10.12
C PRO A 64 -25.55 2.41 -9.01
N LYS A 65 -24.33 2.02 -9.37
CA LYS A 65 -23.16 2.17 -8.50
C LYS A 65 -22.87 3.65 -8.26
N ARG A 66 -22.58 4.03 -7.02
CA ARG A 66 -22.44 5.44 -6.62
C ARG A 66 -21.10 5.69 -5.94
N PHE A 67 -20.50 6.85 -6.25
CA PHE A 67 -19.30 7.32 -5.59
C PHE A 67 -19.61 7.90 -4.20
N PRO A 68 -18.61 8.02 -3.31
CA PRO A 68 -18.83 8.62 -1.99
C PRO A 68 -19.10 10.12 -2.10
N ASP A 69 -20.00 10.63 -1.26
CA ASP A 69 -20.30 12.08 -1.18
C ASP A 69 -19.27 12.84 -0.31
N SER A 70 -18.58 12.11 0.58
CA SER A 70 -17.55 12.62 1.51
C SER A 70 -16.47 11.57 1.79
N GLU A 71 -15.29 12.03 2.22
CA GLU A 71 -14.18 11.13 2.59
C GLU A 71 -14.50 10.31 3.85
N GLN A 72 -15.38 10.81 4.72
CA GLN A 72 -15.82 10.08 5.91
C GLN A 72 -16.55 8.78 5.54
N LYS A 73 -17.27 8.75 4.41
CA LYS A 73 -17.88 7.51 3.89
C LYS A 73 -16.86 6.48 3.41
N LEU A 74 -15.62 6.89 3.11
CA LEU A 74 -14.53 5.94 2.84
C LEU A 74 -14.03 5.27 4.12
N LEU A 75 -14.05 5.98 5.25
CA LEU A 75 -13.64 5.45 6.55
C LEU A 75 -14.72 4.53 7.14
N PHE A 76 -15.99 4.89 6.97
CA PHE A 76 -17.11 4.16 7.53
C PHE A 76 -18.29 4.19 6.55
N ASP A 77 -18.52 3.06 5.87
CA ASP A 77 -19.67 2.85 5.02
C ASP A 77 -20.79 2.14 5.81
N ASP A 78 -21.88 2.86 6.04
CA ASP A 78 -23.09 2.43 6.76
C ASP A 78 -24.15 1.80 5.86
N ARG A 79 -23.88 1.67 4.55
CA ARG A 79 -24.81 1.06 3.58
C ARG A 79 -24.99 -0.44 3.75
N PHE A 80 -24.19 -1.08 4.61
CA PHE A 80 -24.21 -2.52 4.85
C PHE A 80 -24.66 -2.83 6.29
N PRO A 81 -25.26 -4.02 6.52
CA PRO A 81 -25.58 -4.47 7.88
C PRO A 81 -24.37 -4.51 8.82
N ILE A 82 -23.19 -4.81 8.27
CA ILE A 82 -21.91 -4.69 8.97
C ILE A 82 -21.13 -3.55 8.29
N PRO A 83 -20.81 -2.45 9.00
CA PRO A 83 -20.13 -1.32 8.39
C PRO A 83 -18.83 -1.71 7.71
N LYS A 84 -18.66 -1.30 6.45
CA LYS A 84 -17.46 -1.61 5.68
C LYS A 84 -16.49 -0.43 5.71
N ARG A 85 -15.21 -0.72 5.92
CA ARG A 85 -14.15 0.29 5.90
C ARG A 85 -13.31 0.15 4.63
N HIS A 86 -13.31 1.18 3.79
CA HIS A 86 -12.55 1.23 2.55
C HIS A 86 -11.17 1.87 2.74
N LEU A 87 -11.07 2.82 3.67
CA LEU A 87 -9.83 3.50 4.02
C LEU A 87 -9.51 3.27 5.50
N ARG A 88 -8.26 2.93 5.83
CA ARG A 88 -7.88 2.59 7.22
C ARG A 88 -7.99 3.77 8.18
N LYS A 89 -7.62 4.97 7.71
CA LYS A 89 -7.66 6.25 8.41
C LYS A 89 -7.63 7.38 7.38
N ILE A 90 -8.08 8.57 7.74
CA ILE A 90 -7.82 9.76 6.92
C ILE A 90 -6.32 10.07 7.04
N TYR A 91 -5.61 9.99 5.92
CA TYR A 91 -4.18 10.28 5.88
C TYR A 91 -3.96 11.80 5.83
N PHE A 92 -2.87 12.27 6.44
CA PHE A 92 -2.42 13.65 6.27
C PHE A 92 -1.75 13.79 4.91
N ASP A 93 -1.91 14.94 4.27
CA ASP A 93 -1.13 15.34 3.11
C ASP A 93 0.32 15.58 3.57
N PRO A 94 1.30 14.75 3.16
CA PRO A 94 2.68 14.85 3.62
C PRO A 94 3.37 16.15 3.17
N MET A 95 2.84 16.81 2.14
CA MET A 95 3.38 18.06 1.63
C MET A 95 2.89 19.29 2.42
N THR A 96 1.63 19.27 2.88
CA THR A 96 1.03 20.39 3.63
C THR A 96 0.95 20.15 5.14
N GLY A 97 1.04 18.90 5.59
CA GLY A 97 0.89 18.50 6.99
C GLY A 97 -0.56 18.54 7.49
N ARG A 98 -1.54 18.66 6.59
CA ARG A 98 -2.97 18.82 6.92
C ARG A 98 -3.74 17.55 6.57
N ALA A 99 -4.82 17.26 7.29
CA ALA A 99 -5.74 16.16 6.93
C ALA A 99 -6.70 16.52 5.79
N GLU A 100 -6.61 17.73 5.26
CA GLU A 100 -7.47 18.25 4.21
C GLU A 100 -6.92 17.94 2.83
N TRP A 101 -7.75 17.32 2.00
CA TRP A 101 -7.44 16.99 0.61
C TRP A 101 -8.34 17.77 -0.35
N GLY A 102 -7.80 18.08 -1.54
CA GLY A 102 -8.58 18.61 -2.64
C GLY A 102 -9.45 17.51 -3.24
N LEU A 103 -10.77 17.66 -3.16
CA LEU A 103 -11.72 16.65 -3.62
C LEU A 103 -12.10 16.87 -5.08
N ILE A 104 -11.85 15.88 -5.92
CA ILE A 104 -12.26 15.91 -7.33
C ILE A 104 -13.67 15.32 -7.41
N ARG A 105 -14.66 16.20 -7.55
CA ARG A 105 -16.09 15.83 -7.65
C ARG A 105 -16.58 15.92 -9.08
N LYS A 106 -17.36 14.94 -9.53
CA LYS A 106 -18.12 15.02 -10.78
C LYS A 106 -19.59 15.34 -10.50
N PRO A 107 -20.21 16.27 -11.23
CA PRO A 107 -21.62 16.62 -11.06
C PRO A 107 -22.52 15.39 -11.11
N GLY A 108 -23.38 15.23 -10.10
CA GLY A 108 -24.34 14.11 -10.01
C GLY A 108 -23.76 12.73 -9.68
N ILE A 109 -22.43 12.59 -9.60
CA ILE A 109 -21.76 11.29 -9.41
C ILE A 109 -21.16 11.17 -8.00
N GLY A 110 -20.46 12.20 -7.53
CA GLY A 110 -19.75 12.21 -6.24
C GLY A 110 -18.25 12.46 -6.38
N ILE A 111 -17.49 12.12 -5.33
CA ILE A 111 -16.03 12.24 -5.30
C ILE A 111 -15.40 11.09 -6.09
N VAL A 112 -14.66 11.40 -7.14
CA VAL A 112 -13.99 10.42 -8.01
C VAL A 112 -12.49 10.34 -7.76
N GLY A 113 -11.92 11.30 -7.03
CA GLY A 113 -10.49 11.35 -6.75
C GLY A 113 -10.11 12.44 -5.77
N VAL A 114 -8.82 12.50 -5.46
CA VAL A 114 -8.23 13.49 -4.56
C VAL A 114 -6.95 14.09 -5.15
N HIS A 115 -6.57 15.28 -4.69
CA HIS A 115 -5.28 15.91 -4.99
C HIS A 115 -4.75 16.68 -3.76
N SER A 116 -3.44 16.93 -3.72
CA SER A 116 -2.84 17.77 -2.66
C SER A 116 -3.13 19.25 -2.91
N PHE A 117 -3.11 20.06 -1.85
CA PHE A 117 -3.15 21.52 -1.96
C PHE A 117 -1.76 22.18 -2.15
N SER A 118 -0.70 21.39 -2.19
CA SER A 118 0.66 21.93 -2.27
C SER A 118 1.00 22.49 -3.64
N THR A 119 1.33 23.78 -3.72
CA THR A 119 1.80 24.46 -4.95
C THR A 119 3.27 24.18 -5.29
N ARG A 120 3.92 23.31 -4.52
CA ARG A 120 5.33 22.97 -4.71
C ARG A 120 5.51 22.14 -6.00
N LYS A 121 6.65 22.33 -6.66
CA LYS A 121 7.00 21.61 -7.90
C LYS A 121 7.38 20.14 -7.63
N PRO A 122 6.85 19.16 -8.37
CA PRO A 122 7.28 17.77 -8.22
C PRO A 122 8.74 17.55 -8.62
N PHE A 123 9.41 16.63 -7.93
CA PHE A 123 10.75 16.14 -8.32
C PHE A 123 10.66 14.98 -9.30
N LYS A 124 9.72 14.04 -9.09
CA LYS A 124 9.50 12.91 -9.98
C LYS A 124 8.81 13.38 -11.27
N ARG A 125 9.46 13.08 -12.40
CA ARG A 125 8.96 13.34 -13.76
C ARG A 125 8.89 12.10 -14.65
N ALA A 126 9.32 10.95 -14.15
CA ALA A 126 9.40 9.71 -14.90
C ALA A 126 9.06 8.51 -14.00
N ASN A 127 8.93 7.33 -14.61
CA ASN A 127 8.59 6.08 -13.91
C ASN A 127 7.25 6.17 -13.15
N PHE A 128 6.25 6.76 -13.81
CA PHE A 128 4.86 6.71 -13.38
C PHE A 128 4.18 5.48 -13.99
N HIS A 129 3.20 4.95 -13.28
CA HIS A 129 2.27 4.00 -13.89
C HIS A 129 1.48 4.71 -15.00
N GLU A 130 1.01 3.97 -16.01
CA GLU A 130 0.28 4.52 -17.16
C GLU A 130 -0.90 5.43 -16.74
N ARG A 131 -1.65 5.02 -15.71
CA ARG A 131 -2.74 5.79 -15.08
C ARG A 131 -2.33 7.18 -14.55
N TYR A 132 -1.04 7.37 -14.29
CA TYR A 132 -0.43 8.60 -13.75
C TYR A 132 0.52 9.26 -14.76
N ALA A 133 0.46 8.93 -16.04
CA ALA A 133 1.36 9.50 -17.06
C ALA A 133 1.32 11.04 -17.07
N LYS A 134 0.14 11.63 -16.82
CA LYS A 134 -0.05 13.10 -16.75
C LYS A 134 0.72 13.78 -15.60
N PHE A 135 1.20 13.04 -14.61
CA PHE A 135 1.95 13.60 -13.49
C PHE A 135 3.36 14.01 -13.89
N ALA A 136 3.90 13.46 -14.98
CA ALA A 136 5.22 13.81 -15.52
C ALA A 136 5.33 15.29 -15.92
N ASP A 137 4.24 15.83 -16.48
CA ASP A 137 4.15 17.20 -17.00
C ASP A 137 3.54 18.19 -15.99
N ALA A 138 3.23 17.73 -14.78
CA ALA A 138 2.61 18.54 -13.74
C ALA A 138 3.54 19.66 -13.25
N ALA A 139 2.99 20.88 -13.16
CA ALA A 139 3.73 22.03 -12.64
C ALA A 139 3.80 22.00 -11.10
N SER A 140 2.79 21.44 -10.45
CA SER A 140 2.64 21.39 -8.99
C SER A 140 2.03 20.07 -8.51
N TYR A 141 2.12 19.78 -7.20
CA TYR A 141 1.41 18.64 -6.62
C TYR A 141 -0.12 18.82 -6.60
N GLN A 142 -0.65 20.02 -6.87
CA GLN A 142 -2.09 20.21 -7.06
C GLN A 142 -2.58 19.54 -8.35
N ASP A 143 -1.71 19.42 -9.35
CA ASP A 143 -2.04 18.81 -10.64
C ASP A 143 -1.98 17.27 -10.57
N TRP A 144 -1.47 16.72 -9.47
CA TRP A 144 -1.45 15.28 -9.21
C TRP A 144 -2.82 14.80 -8.73
N ALA A 145 -3.69 14.54 -9.70
CA ALA A 145 -5.05 14.06 -9.51
C ALA A 145 -5.11 12.52 -9.42
N PHE A 146 -5.33 11.99 -8.22
CA PHE A 146 -5.52 10.56 -7.98
C PHE A 146 -6.99 10.19 -8.20
N VAL A 147 -7.36 9.91 -9.45
CA VAL A 147 -8.75 9.62 -9.86
C VAL A 147 -8.95 8.13 -10.08
N TYR A 148 -10.07 7.59 -9.59
CA TYR A 148 -10.54 6.27 -9.95
C TYR A 148 -11.57 6.37 -11.08
N THR A 149 -11.34 5.66 -12.17
CA THR A 149 -12.34 5.49 -13.23
C THR A 149 -12.78 4.02 -13.34
N PRO A 150 -14.10 3.74 -13.31
CA PRO A 150 -14.61 2.38 -13.48
C PRO A 150 -14.23 1.82 -14.85
N GLY A 151 -13.71 0.60 -14.89
CA GLY A 151 -13.20 -0.03 -16.12
C GLY A 151 -11.69 0.11 -16.32
N GLU A 152 -11.01 0.96 -15.54
CA GLU A 152 -9.54 1.02 -15.47
C GLU A 152 -8.97 0.07 -14.40
N ALA A 153 -9.86 -0.54 -13.61
CA ALA A 153 -9.60 -1.63 -12.68
C ALA A 153 -9.39 -2.93 -13.48
N GLY A 154 -8.27 -3.05 -14.17
CA GLY A 154 -7.97 -4.21 -15.01
C GLY A 154 -6.53 -4.32 -15.51
N SER A 155 -5.75 -3.24 -15.50
CA SER A 155 -4.29 -3.35 -15.71
C SER A 155 -3.60 -3.70 -14.39
N THR A 156 -3.94 -4.86 -13.83
CA THR A 156 -3.02 -5.62 -12.98
C THR A 156 -1.74 -5.80 -13.78
N PRO A 157 -0.52 -5.69 -13.22
CA PRO A 157 0.65 -6.24 -13.88
C PRO A 157 0.35 -7.72 -14.14
N GLN A 158 0.08 -8.04 -15.41
CA GLN A 158 -0.06 -9.41 -15.89
C GLN A 158 1.27 -10.08 -15.57
N GLN A 159 1.31 -10.83 -14.48
CA GLN A 159 2.35 -11.83 -14.26
C GLN A 159 2.26 -12.78 -15.47
N PRO A 160 3.30 -12.89 -16.31
CA PRO A 160 3.22 -13.70 -17.51
C PRO A 160 3.15 -15.17 -17.10
N GLY A 161 1.94 -15.73 -17.06
CA GLY A 161 1.75 -17.15 -16.79
C GLY A 161 0.45 -17.47 -16.05
N SER A 162 -0.70 -17.22 -16.67
CA SER A 162 -1.98 -17.90 -16.36
C SER A 162 -2.96 -17.62 -17.50
N GLN A 163 -2.97 -18.47 -18.52
CA GLN A 163 -3.98 -18.45 -19.58
C GLN A 163 -5.33 -18.99 -19.05
N PRO A 164 -6.47 -18.36 -19.35
CA PRO A 164 -7.77 -18.94 -19.08
C PRO A 164 -8.14 -19.90 -20.23
N GLN A 165 -8.23 -21.19 -19.90
CA GLN A 165 -8.58 -22.25 -20.84
C GLN A 165 -10.08 -22.18 -21.17
N SER A 166 -10.41 -21.65 -22.34
CA SER A 166 -11.77 -21.63 -22.88
C SER A 166 -12.19 -23.05 -23.30
N GLN A 167 -13.11 -23.66 -22.57
CA GLN A 167 -13.79 -24.89 -23.01
C GLN A 167 -14.73 -24.57 -24.18
N SER A 168 -14.36 -25.00 -25.38
CA SER A 168 -15.26 -25.07 -26.54
C SER A 168 -15.67 -26.52 -26.78
N GLN A 169 -16.97 -26.75 -26.77
CA GLN A 169 -17.63 -28.03 -27.05
C GLN A 169 -17.39 -28.47 -28.50
N SER A 170 -17.26 -29.78 -28.73
CA SER A 170 -17.65 -30.41 -30.00
C SER A 170 -18.31 -31.74 -29.71
N LYS A 171 -19.50 -31.92 -30.29
CA LYS A 171 -20.43 -33.03 -30.14
C LYS A 171 -20.55 -33.70 -31.51
N SER A 172 -20.21 -34.99 -31.64
CA SER A 172 -20.76 -35.91 -32.67
C SER A 172 -20.20 -37.36 -32.54
N GLN A 173 -21.13 -38.31 -32.34
CA GLN A 173 -21.06 -39.79 -32.24
C GLN A 173 -20.82 -40.51 -33.62
N PRO A 174 -20.76 -41.88 -33.79
CA PRO A 174 -21.16 -43.03 -32.93
C PRO A 174 -20.19 -44.27 -32.85
N ALA A 175 -20.56 -45.29 -32.06
CA ALA A 175 -19.88 -46.56 -31.67
C ALA A 175 -20.02 -47.74 -32.70
N PRO A 176 -19.78 -49.06 -32.43
CA PRO A 176 -19.14 -49.83 -31.31
C PRO A 176 -18.21 -51.03 -31.74
N GLN A 177 -17.45 -51.66 -30.81
CA GLN A 177 -16.90 -53.07 -30.79
C GLN A 177 -15.53 -53.11 -30.05
N SER A 178 -15.11 -54.04 -29.19
CA SER A 178 -15.60 -55.34 -28.67
C SER A 178 -14.87 -55.63 -27.35
N GLN A 179 -15.55 -56.19 -26.35
CA GLN A 179 -14.90 -56.87 -25.21
C GLN A 179 -14.44 -58.28 -25.65
N PRO A 180 -13.42 -58.82 -24.98
CA PRO A 180 -13.64 -60.11 -24.30
C PRO A 180 -13.13 -60.15 -22.84
N LYS A 181 -13.64 -61.17 -22.14
CA LYS A 181 -13.73 -61.52 -20.71
C LYS A 181 -12.39 -62.07 -20.10
N PRO A 182 -12.20 -62.12 -18.76
CA PRO A 182 -10.90 -62.36 -18.08
C PRO A 182 -10.61 -63.85 -17.79
N PRO A 183 -9.38 -64.18 -17.33
CA PRO A 183 -9.29 -64.95 -16.08
C PRO A 183 -8.06 -64.70 -15.16
N SER A 184 -8.32 -64.89 -13.86
CA SER A 184 -7.50 -65.54 -12.81
C SER A 184 -6.30 -64.85 -12.15
N GLN A 185 -6.53 -64.48 -10.89
CA GLN A 185 -5.59 -64.26 -9.79
C GLN A 185 -5.07 -65.60 -9.22
N PRO A 186 -3.84 -65.63 -8.67
CA PRO A 186 -3.63 -65.93 -7.24
C PRO A 186 -2.50 -65.03 -6.67
N GLN A 187 -2.29 -64.70 -5.41
CA GLN A 187 -2.86 -64.94 -4.09
C GLN A 187 -2.17 -63.87 -3.19
N SER A 188 -2.85 -63.36 -2.17
CA SER A 188 -2.23 -62.60 -1.06
C SER A 188 -1.63 -63.59 -0.04
N PRO A 189 -0.56 -63.27 0.72
CA PRO A 189 -0.82 -62.65 2.03
C PRO A 189 0.30 -61.70 2.53
N ALA A 190 -0.10 -60.59 3.19
CA ALA A 190 0.43 -60.15 4.49
C ALA A 190 -0.07 -58.72 4.82
N GLN A 191 -1.05 -58.65 5.72
CA GLN A 191 -1.25 -57.55 6.68
C GLN A 191 -0.17 -57.65 7.79
N PRO A 192 0.06 -56.66 8.69
CA PRO A 192 -0.91 -55.71 9.26
C PRO A 192 -0.43 -54.23 9.32
N GLU A 193 -1.33 -53.27 9.12
CA GLU A 193 -1.96 -52.48 10.18
C GLU A 193 -0.99 -51.55 10.93
N ALA A 194 -0.93 -50.28 10.52
CA ALA A 194 -0.34 -49.21 11.30
C ALA A 194 -1.44 -48.19 11.65
N SER A 195 -1.92 -48.25 12.89
CA SER A 195 -2.57 -47.15 13.62
C SER A 195 -1.56 -46.58 14.63
N PRO A 196 -1.92 -45.54 15.41
CA PRO A 196 -1.97 -44.11 15.15
C PRO A 196 -0.75 -43.36 15.77
N PRO A 197 -0.57 -42.04 15.58
CA PRO A 197 0.54 -41.31 16.19
C PRO A 197 0.37 -41.13 17.72
N PRO A 198 1.42 -41.32 18.54
CA PRO A 198 1.36 -41.06 19.97
C PRO A 198 1.73 -39.62 20.36
N LEU A 199 1.22 -39.26 21.55
CA LEU A 199 1.39 -38.04 22.32
C LEU A 199 2.86 -37.66 22.65
N SER A 200 3.00 -36.37 22.95
CA SER A 200 4.07 -35.59 23.61
C SER A 200 5.15 -36.31 24.43
N PRO A 201 6.31 -35.66 24.58
CA PRO A 201 7.03 -35.69 25.84
C PRO A 201 7.19 -34.31 26.49
N ASP A 202 6.83 -34.24 27.76
CA ASP A 202 7.47 -33.37 28.78
C ASP A 202 8.81 -34.05 29.17
N PRO A 203 9.89 -33.31 29.50
CA PRO A 203 10.36 -33.41 30.88
C PRO A 203 11.01 -32.12 31.45
N SER A 204 10.46 -31.66 32.58
CA SER A 204 11.14 -31.31 33.85
C SER A 204 12.68 -31.21 33.86
N ALA A 205 13.21 -29.98 34.03
CA ALA A 205 14.10 -29.54 35.14
C ALA A 205 15.02 -28.37 34.75
N ALA A 206 14.78 -27.18 35.32
CA ALA A 206 15.83 -26.27 35.81
C ALA A 206 15.18 -25.14 36.62
N SER A 207 15.36 -25.22 37.94
CA SER A 207 15.03 -24.18 38.91
C SER A 207 15.79 -22.88 38.63
N GLY A 208 15.13 -21.74 38.86
CA GLY A 208 15.77 -20.42 38.82
C GLY A 208 14.80 -19.32 39.25
N SER A 209 14.54 -19.22 40.56
CA SER A 209 13.90 -18.07 41.19
C SER A 209 14.67 -16.78 40.93
N VAL A 210 14.02 -15.74 40.40
CA VAL A 210 14.37 -14.33 40.70
C VAL A 210 13.08 -13.50 40.78
N SER A 211 12.91 -12.86 41.94
CA SER A 211 11.80 -12.02 42.38
C SER A 211 11.54 -10.75 41.55
N PRO A 212 10.34 -10.14 41.63
CA PRO A 212 10.04 -8.83 41.05
C PRO A 212 10.53 -7.67 41.93
N PRO A 213 10.84 -6.47 41.38
CA PRO A 213 11.13 -5.29 42.17
C PRO A 213 9.84 -4.67 42.75
N PRO A 214 9.88 -4.10 43.97
CA PRO A 214 8.71 -3.45 44.56
C PRO A 214 8.43 -2.08 43.91
N ALA A 215 7.14 -1.81 43.76
CA ALA A 215 6.61 -0.49 43.49
C ALA A 215 6.84 0.44 44.69
N TYR A 216 7.34 1.63 44.39
CA TYR A 216 7.09 2.87 45.14
C TYR A 216 7.03 4.02 44.13
#